data_AF-A0A0F9BZZ2-F1
#
_entry.id   AF-A0A0F9BZZ2-F1
#
_cell.length_a   1.000
_cell.length_b   1.000
_cell.length_c   1.000
_cell.angle_alpha   90.00
_cell.angle_beta   90.00
_cell.angle_gamma   90.00
#
_symmetry.space_group_name_H-M   'P 1'
#
loop_
_entity.id
_entity.type
_entity.pdbx_description
1 polymer ?
#
loop_
_entity_poly.entity_id
_entity_poly.type
_entity_poly.pdbx_seq_one_letter_code
_entity_poly.pdbx_strand_id
1 'polypeptide(L)'
;MIEINDFRSKILKEIKKIEKDIPIKWDRVIDIDSIVQIYGWIPYNKGRSDFILITFEKYKSEIAIRFTTSSVKFSEKLHNNLMGEETKEGYTHCIKFRKYFKKYL
;
A
#
# COMPACT_ATOMS: atom_id res chain seq x y z
N MET A 1 -10.90 14.09 21.61
CA MET A 1 -9.87 14.76 20.76
C MET A 1 -8.47 14.13 20.84
N ILE A 2 -8.16 13.26 21.83
CA ILE A 2 -6.81 12.67 22.00
C ILE A 2 -6.59 11.44 21.08
N GLU A 3 -7.62 10.62 20.83
CA GLU A 3 -7.49 9.40 20.01
C GLU A 3 -7.25 9.65 18.51
N ILE A 4 -7.81 10.73 17.93
CA ILE A 4 -7.68 11.04 16.50
C ILE A 4 -6.22 11.38 16.14
N ASN A 5 -5.52 12.07 17.05
CA ASN A 5 -4.10 12.36 16.88
C ASN A 5 -3.22 11.12 16.99
N ASP A 6 -3.64 10.09 17.73
CA ASP A 6 -2.92 8.82 17.83
C ASP A 6 -3.02 8.01 16.53
N PHE A 7 -4.21 7.92 15.91
CA PHE A 7 -4.40 7.12 14.69
C PHE A 7 -3.60 7.67 13.50
N ARG A 8 -3.70 8.98 13.21
CA ARG A 8 -2.92 9.60 12.12
C ARG A 8 -1.42 9.52 12.36
N SER A 9 -0.98 9.65 13.61
CA SER A 9 0.43 9.49 13.97
C SER A 9 0.93 8.06 13.75
N LYS A 10 0.11 7.04 14.06
CA LYS A 10 0.40 5.65 13.75
C LYS A 10 0.47 5.42 12.24
N ILE A 11 -0.47 5.94 11.47
CA ILE A 11 -0.44 5.89 9.99
C ILE A 11 0.88 6.43 9.46
N LEU A 12 1.31 7.62 9.91
CA LEU A 12 2.58 8.21 9.48
C LEU A 12 3.80 7.34 9.81
N LYS A 13 3.81 6.65 10.96
CA LYS A 13 4.88 5.70 11.32
C LYS A 13 4.90 4.51 10.36
N GLU A 14 3.74 3.96 10.02
CA GLU A 14 3.63 2.81 9.11
C GLU A 14 3.98 3.20 7.67
N ILE A 15 3.56 4.37 7.19
CA ILE A 15 3.97 4.90 5.88
C ILE A 15 5.49 4.95 5.76
N LYS A 16 6.19 5.46 6.79
CA LYS A 16 7.66 5.53 6.82
C LYS A 16 8.34 4.16 6.72
N LYS A 17 7.72 3.11 7.26
CA LYS A 17 8.22 1.74 7.09
C LYS A 17 8.00 1.26 5.66
N ILE A 18 6.81 1.46 5.11
CA ILE A 18 6.42 1.00 3.78
C ILE A 18 7.26 1.67 2.69
N GLU A 19 7.49 2.98 2.80
CA GLU A 19 8.24 3.77 1.80
C GLU A 19 9.75 3.46 1.79
N LYS A 20 10.25 2.69 2.75
CA LYS A 20 11.67 2.37 2.87
C LYS A 20 12.21 1.82 1.54
N ASP A 21 13.19 2.52 0.97
CA ASP A 21 13.84 2.16 -0.30
C ASP A 21 12.88 2.06 -1.52
N ILE A 22 11.70 2.68 -1.46
CA ILE A 22 10.75 2.77 -2.57
C ILE A 22 10.42 4.25 -2.81
N PRO A 23 10.64 4.79 -4.02
CA PRO A 23 10.48 6.21 -4.29
C PRO A 23 9.01 6.63 -4.49
N ILE A 24 8.16 6.42 -3.47
CA ILE A 24 6.72 6.71 -3.58
C ILE A 24 6.48 8.22 -3.60
N LYS A 25 5.70 8.69 -4.57
CA LYS A 25 5.12 10.03 -4.59
C LYS A 25 3.66 9.96 -4.16
N TRP A 26 3.38 10.38 -2.93
CA TRP A 26 2.02 10.47 -2.40
C TRP A 26 1.20 11.55 -3.13
N ASP A 27 -0.09 11.28 -3.35
CA ASP A 27 -0.98 12.12 -4.17
C ASP A 27 -2.25 12.50 -3.39
N ARG A 28 -3.09 11.52 -3.05
CA ARG A 28 -4.41 11.77 -2.42
C ARG A 28 -4.60 10.95 -1.17
N VAL A 29 -5.45 11.46 -0.28
CA VAL A 29 -5.93 10.75 0.90
C VAL A 29 -7.45 10.80 0.92
N ILE A 30 -8.08 9.67 1.23
CA ILE A 30 -9.49 9.56 1.58
C ILE A 30 -9.54 9.14 3.04
N ASP A 31 -10.19 9.94 3.88
CA ASP A 31 -10.34 9.72 5.33
C ASP A 31 -11.84 9.59 5.62
N ILE A 32 -12.33 8.35 5.83
CA ILE A 32 -13.75 8.03 6.02
C ILE A 32 -13.86 7.09 7.23
N ASP A 33 -14.51 7.56 8.29
CA ASP A 33 -14.78 6.82 9.52
C ASP A 33 -13.54 6.15 10.13
N SER A 34 -13.46 4.82 10.05
CA SER A 34 -12.36 3.99 10.54
C SER A 34 -11.34 3.65 9.45
N ILE A 35 -11.48 4.18 8.24
CA ILE A 35 -10.67 3.84 7.08
C ILE A 35 -9.94 5.08 6.55
N VAL A 36 -8.63 4.96 6.39
CA VAL A 36 -7.80 5.94 5.68
C VAL A 36 -7.15 5.26 4.47
N GLN A 37 -7.45 5.77 3.29
CA GLN A 37 -6.87 5.32 2.03
C GLN A 37 -5.90 6.36 1.49
N ILE A 38 -4.69 5.94 1.14
CA ILE A 38 -3.63 6.81 0.65
C ILE A 38 -3.19 6.32 -0.72
N TYR A 39 -3.24 7.22 -1.70
CA TYR A 39 -2.90 6.97 -3.08
C TYR A 39 -1.55 7.59 -3.40
N GLY A 40 -0.78 6.90 -4.22
CA GLY A 40 0.49 7.42 -4.70
C GLY A 40 0.96 6.73 -5.97
N TRP A 41 2.17 7.11 -6.37
CA TRP A 41 2.80 6.68 -7.61
C TRP A 41 4.25 6.26 -7.35
N ILE A 42 4.66 5.13 -7.91
CA ILE A 42 6.04 4.64 -7.87
C ILE A 42 6.66 4.86 -9.26
N PRO A 43 7.50 5.88 -9.45
CA PRO A 43 8.18 6.12 -10.72
C PRO A 43 9.27 5.06 -10.94
N TYR A 44 9.35 4.50 -12.14
CA TYR A 44 10.40 3.52 -12.47
C TYR A 44 11.04 3.70 -13.84
N ASN A 45 10.44 4.46 -14.77
CA ASN A 45 11.05 4.81 -16.06
C ASN A 45 10.45 6.10 -16.62
N LYS A 46 11.19 6.84 -17.47
CA LYS A 46 10.82 8.14 -18.08
C LYS A 46 9.32 8.23 -18.47
N GLY A 47 8.49 8.78 -17.59
CA GLY A 47 7.05 8.98 -17.79
C GLY A 47 6.13 7.80 -17.44
N ARG A 48 6.65 6.70 -16.89
CA ARG A 48 5.88 5.55 -16.41
C ARG A 48 5.99 5.41 -14.91
N SER A 49 4.83 5.26 -14.29
CA SER A 49 4.68 5.06 -12.85
C SER A 49 3.73 3.90 -12.61
N ASP A 50 4.00 3.14 -11.56
CA ASP A 50 3.04 2.19 -11.00
C ASP A 50 2.16 2.90 -9.97
N PHE A 51 0.88 2.56 -9.91
CA PHE A 51 0.02 3.09 -8.84
C PHE A 51 0.30 2.34 -7.54
N ILE A 52 0.07 3.00 -6.41
CA ILE A 52 -0.03 2.37 -5.10
C ILE A 52 -1.26 2.93 -4.36
N LEU A 53 -1.98 2.04 -3.69
CA LEU A 53 -3.02 2.33 -2.71
C LEU A 53 -2.62 1.65 -1.41
N ILE A 54 -2.67 2.35 -0.30
CA ILE A 54 -2.58 1.78 1.05
C ILE A 54 -3.86 2.10 1.80
N THR A 55 -4.46 1.09 2.41
CA THR A 55 -5.65 1.20 3.25
C THR A 55 -5.26 0.89 4.68
N PHE A 56 -5.50 1.85 5.57
CA PHE A 56 -5.40 1.71 7.02
C PHE A 56 -6.81 1.61 7.58
N GLU A 57 -7.10 0.53 8.28
CA GLU A 57 -8.42 0.31 8.87
C GLU A 57 -8.28 0.15 10.39
N LYS A 58 -8.95 1.02 11.15
CA LYS A 58 -8.97 0.99 12.61
C LYS A 58 -9.92 -0.11 13.06
N TYR A 59 -9.38 -1.13 13.70
CA TYR A 59 -10.15 -2.19 14.36
C TYR A 59 -9.89 -2.14 15.87
N LYS A 60 -10.85 -1.64 16.65
CA LYS A 60 -10.70 -1.44 18.10
C LYS A 60 -9.42 -0.65 18.42
N SER A 61 -8.43 -1.29 19.04
CA SER A 61 -7.12 -0.73 19.42
C SER A 61 -6.01 -0.99 18.39
N GLU A 62 -6.31 -1.69 17.30
CA GLU A 62 -5.35 -2.13 16.28
C GLU A 62 -5.60 -1.44 14.93
N ILE A 63 -4.60 -1.50 14.06
CA ILE A 63 -4.67 -1.00 12.69
C ILE A 63 -4.36 -2.15 11.75
N ALA A 64 -5.33 -2.50 10.91
CA ALA A 64 -5.09 -3.38 9.78
C ALA A 64 -4.57 -2.56 8.60
N ILE A 65 -3.53 -3.07 7.93
CA ILE A 65 -2.87 -2.40 6.83
C ILE A 65 -2.95 -3.30 5.61
N ARG A 66 -3.47 -2.77 4.51
CA ARG A 66 -3.53 -3.45 3.21
C ARG A 66 -2.95 -2.53 2.17
N PHE A 67 -2.31 -3.09 1.14
CA PHE A 67 -1.88 -2.29 0.01
C PHE A 67 -2.21 -2.98 -1.32
N THR A 68 -2.25 -2.20 -2.39
CA THR A 68 -2.45 -2.66 -3.76
C THR A 68 -1.58 -1.84 -4.68
N THR A 69 -0.90 -2.50 -5.62
CA THR A 69 -0.05 -1.82 -6.62
C THR A 69 -0.19 -2.49 -7.99
N SER A 70 0.05 -1.73 -9.07
CA SER A 70 0.17 -2.29 -10.42
C SER A 70 1.48 -3.04 -10.67
N SER A 71 2.40 -3.05 -9.69
CA SER A 71 3.73 -3.62 -9.84
C SER A 71 3.89 -4.94 -9.10
N VAL A 72 4.16 -6.02 -9.84
CA VAL A 72 4.59 -7.29 -9.22
C VAL A 72 5.88 -7.08 -8.42
N LYS A 73 6.84 -6.33 -9.00
CA LYS A 73 8.14 -6.05 -8.38
C LYS A 73 8.00 -5.30 -7.05
N PHE A 74 7.19 -4.24 -7.01
CA PHE A 74 7.05 -3.48 -5.77
C PHE A 74 6.12 -4.14 -4.76
N SER A 75 5.19 -5.00 -5.19
CA SER A 75 4.29 -5.69 -4.26
C SER A 75 5.03 -6.52 -3.22
N GLU A 76 6.05 -7.27 -3.62
CA GLU A 76 6.87 -8.08 -2.70
C GLU A 76 7.69 -7.19 -1.76
N LYS A 77 8.32 -6.14 -2.31
CA LYS A 77 9.14 -5.21 -1.51
C LYS A 77 8.31 -4.44 -0.47
N LEU A 78 7.12 -3.95 -0.85
CA LEU A 78 6.19 -3.25 0.04
C LEU A 78 5.72 -4.16 1.19
N HIS A 79 5.44 -5.43 0.89
CA HIS A 79 5.06 -6.42 1.88
C HIS A 79 6.17 -6.64 2.91
N ASN A 80 7.39 -6.91 2.44
CA ASN A 80 8.53 -7.19 3.31
C ASN A 80 8.89 -5.97 4.18
N ASN A 81 8.80 -4.76 3.64
CA ASN A 81 8.98 -3.51 4.39
C ASN A 81 7.96 -3.37 5.54
N LEU A 82 6.72 -3.80 5.33
CA LEU A 82 5.64 -3.71 6.31
C LEU A 82 5.77 -4.79 7.40
N MET A 83 6.05 -6.03 7.01
CA MET A 83 6.06 -7.19 7.91
C MET A 83 7.40 -7.37 8.64
N GLY A 84 8.48 -6.77 8.15
CA GLY A 84 9.81 -6.87 8.76
C GLY A 84 10.52 -8.21 8.50
N GLU A 85 9.89 -9.16 7.81
CA GLU A 85 10.43 -10.47 7.45
C GLU A 85 10.26 -10.72 5.94
N GLU A 86 11.22 -11.45 5.33
CA GLU A 86 11.09 -11.96 3.96
C GLU A 86 10.10 -13.14 3.96
N THR A 87 8.81 -12.83 3.83
CA THR A 87 7.79 -13.87 3.67
C THR A 87 7.43 -14.03 2.20
N LYS A 88 7.56 -15.25 1.68
CA LYS A 88 7.03 -15.62 0.35
C LYS A 88 5.50 -15.74 0.34
N GLU A 89 4.88 -15.72 1.51
CA GLU A 89 3.45 -15.87 1.74
C GLU A 89 2.88 -14.54 2.25
N GLY A 90 1.80 -14.06 1.63
CA GLY A 90 1.02 -12.92 2.14
C GLY A 90 0.99 -11.65 1.28
N TYR A 91 1.76 -11.55 0.20
CA TYR A 91 1.61 -10.43 -0.74
C TYR A 91 0.52 -10.72 -1.79
N THR A 92 -0.24 -9.71 -2.18
CA THR A 92 -1.30 -9.86 -3.18
C THR A 92 -0.69 -10.04 -4.58
N HIS A 93 -0.95 -11.17 -5.22
CA HIS A 93 -0.49 -11.41 -6.60
C HIS A 93 -1.21 -10.48 -7.59
N CYS A 94 -0.52 -9.43 -8.02
CA CYS A 94 -0.99 -8.57 -9.10
C CYS A 94 -0.84 -9.29 -10.45
N ILE A 95 -1.97 -9.65 -11.09
CA ILE A 95 -2.00 -10.28 -12.41
C ILE A 95 -2.52 -9.26 -13.43
N LYS A 96 -1.85 -9.13 -14.57
CA LYS A 96 -2.34 -8.27 -15.66
C LYS A 96 -3.72 -8.73 -16.12
N PHE A 97 -4.66 -7.79 -16.29
CA PHE A 97 -6.02 -8.05 -16.78
C PHE A 97 -6.06 -9.02 -17.97
N ARG A 98 -5.30 -8.74 -19.04
CA ARG A 98 -5.23 -9.59 -20.23
C ARG A 98 -4.72 -11.01 -19.96
N LYS A 99 -3.83 -11.20 -18.97
CA LYS A 99 -3.35 -12.53 -18.57
C LYS A 99 -4.44 -13.28 -17.82
N TYR A 100 -5.17 -12.60 -16.93
CA TYR A 100 -6.26 -13.18 -16.15
C TYR A 100 -7.42 -13.62 -17.05
N PHE A 101 -7.86 -12.75 -17.96
CA PHE A 101 -8.96 -13.02 -18.90
C PHE A 101 -8.51 -13.69 -20.21
N LYS A 102 -7.28 -14.21 -20.30
CA LYS A 102 -6.73 -14.77 -21.55
C LYS A 102 -7.59 -15.86 -22.19
N LYS A 103 -8.37 -16.61 -21.40
CA LYS A 103 -9.26 -17.67 -21.90
C LYS A 103 -10.60 -17.14 -22.45
N TYR A 104 -10.92 -15.88 -22.20
CA TYR A 104 -12.22 -15.27 -22.51
C TYR A 104 -12.11 -14.12 -23.53
N LEU A 105 -10.89 -13.79 -23.97
CA LEU A 105 -10.56 -12.80 -24.99
C LEU A 105 -9.89 -13.50 -26.16
#